data_AF-A0A7L3JZM1-F1
#
_entry.id   AF-A0A7L3JZM1-F1
#
_cell.length_a   1.000
_cell.length_b   1.000
_cell.length_c   1.000
_cell.angle_alpha   90.00
_cell.angle_beta   90.00
_cell.angle_gamma   90.00
#
_symmetry.space_group_name_H-M   'P 1'
#
loop_
_entity.id
_entity.type
_entity.pdbx_description
1 polymer ?
#
loop_
_entity_poly.entity_id
_entity_poly.type
_entity_poly.pdbx_seq_one_letter_code
_entity_poly.pdbx_strand_id
1 'polypeptide(L)'
;VQPPEKPLQTEEWNKLREDFQSPEIFEEVMLNSMIRCNSRIDVAKSLLTHVAKRNGDIAYSMLVKYLTLCVQQRQVAEIRDVYDILKVRFKILESGAYNLLIKGLSNSDQWRMALTLLEEVKKIMIPSRTCYESCIKAASRHQEMKLAFELYDEMLAKDLVPTLDVLQSFFDFSRGVKGAELQKELFDILLYLRENQIYPHKTFMRSIKIWFESIPGGNWKGRLTKIKDSGQCPVCNHQLEDSNLTEEEYSNLSERIIRDVIHGTDTFRKTSPQ
;
A
#
# COMPACT_ATOMS: atom_id res chain seq x y z
N VAL A 1 26.16 -4.39 -13.71
CA VAL A 1 27.22 -3.43 -13.32
C VAL A 1 27.14 -3.23 -11.82
N GLN A 2 28.27 -3.18 -11.12
CA GLN A 2 28.30 -2.87 -9.69
C GLN A 2 28.29 -1.34 -9.52
N PRO A 3 27.41 -0.78 -8.67
CA PRO A 3 27.43 0.66 -8.38
C PRO A 3 28.72 1.09 -7.68
N PRO A 4 29.22 2.30 -7.94
CA PRO A 4 30.32 2.86 -7.17
C PRO A 4 29.97 2.99 -5.68
N GLU A 5 30.97 2.84 -4.81
CA GLU A 5 30.80 2.99 -3.35
C GLU A 5 30.76 4.46 -2.91
N LYS A 6 31.31 5.37 -3.75
CA LYS A 6 31.40 6.80 -3.51
C LYS A 6 30.92 7.60 -4.73
N PRO A 7 30.48 8.86 -4.54
CA PRO A 7 30.19 9.77 -5.64
C PRO A 7 31.40 9.92 -6.57
N LEU A 8 31.15 9.94 -7.87
CA LEU A 8 32.19 10.06 -8.90
C LEU A 8 32.14 11.42 -9.60
N GLN A 9 33.29 11.86 -10.09
CA GLN A 9 33.41 13.04 -10.95
C GLN A 9 33.00 12.73 -12.40
N THR A 10 32.85 13.78 -13.22
CA THR A 10 32.42 13.66 -14.62
C THR A 10 33.31 12.72 -15.43
N GLU A 11 34.63 12.81 -15.24
CA GLU A 11 35.63 12.03 -15.98
C GLU A 11 35.56 10.54 -15.61
N GLU A 12 35.33 10.23 -14.34
CA GLU A 12 35.14 8.87 -13.84
C GLU A 12 33.84 8.24 -14.38
N TRP A 13 32.75 9.02 -14.44
CA TRP A 13 31.50 8.58 -15.06
C TRP A 13 31.64 8.32 -16.56
N ASN A 14 32.35 9.19 -17.28
CA ASN A 14 32.65 9.00 -18.71
C ASN A 14 33.40 7.69 -18.93
N LYS A 15 34.45 7.44 -18.14
CA LYS A 15 35.23 6.21 -18.25
C LYS A 15 34.38 4.95 -18.03
N LEU A 16 33.59 4.91 -16.96
CA LEU A 16 32.71 3.76 -16.69
C LEU A 16 31.67 3.53 -17.79
N ARG A 17 31.21 4.61 -18.43
CA ARG A 17 30.26 4.54 -19.53
C ARG A 17 30.92 4.03 -20.82
N GLU A 18 32.13 4.48 -21.13
CA GLU A 18 32.90 4.04 -22.29
C GLU A 18 33.32 2.57 -22.16
N ASP A 19 33.68 2.13 -20.96
CA ASP A 19 34.02 0.74 -20.65
C ASP A 19 32.78 -0.19 -20.65
N PHE A 20 31.56 0.37 -20.72
CA PHE A 20 30.32 -0.41 -20.71
C PHE A 20 29.90 -0.82 -22.13
N GLN A 21 29.55 -2.09 -22.31
CA GLN A 21 29.24 -2.70 -23.61
C GLN A 21 28.16 -1.95 -24.43
N SER A 22 27.22 -1.29 -23.75
CA SER A 22 26.09 -0.56 -24.36
C SER A 22 25.92 0.83 -23.74
N PRO A 23 26.77 1.81 -24.12
CA PRO A 23 26.80 3.15 -23.50
C PRO A 23 25.47 3.91 -23.52
N GLU A 24 24.57 3.57 -24.44
CA GLU A 24 23.24 4.16 -24.63
C GLU A 24 22.25 3.83 -23.50
N ILE A 25 22.41 2.68 -22.82
CA ILE A 25 21.57 2.27 -21.69
C ILE A 25 22.31 2.31 -20.35
N PHE A 26 23.55 2.80 -20.33
CA PHE A 26 24.43 2.76 -19.17
C PHE A 26 23.80 3.38 -17.93
N GLU A 27 23.30 4.61 -18.04
CA GLU A 27 22.72 5.35 -16.92
C GLU A 27 21.50 4.62 -16.33
N GLU A 28 20.68 4.03 -17.20
CA GLU A 28 19.50 3.29 -16.78
C GLU A 28 19.88 2.01 -16.00
N VAL A 29 20.81 1.23 -16.56
CA VAL A 29 21.33 0.00 -15.94
C VAL A 29 22.02 0.32 -14.61
N MET A 30 22.76 1.43 -14.56
CA MET A 30 23.45 1.88 -13.36
C MET A 30 22.47 2.29 -12.26
N LEU A 31 21.46 3.11 -12.56
CA LEU A 31 20.41 3.48 -11.59
C LEU A 31 19.62 2.26 -11.09
N ASN A 32 19.27 1.33 -11.98
CA ASN A 32 18.62 0.08 -11.58
C ASN A 32 19.51 -0.73 -10.62
N SER A 33 20.82 -0.76 -10.88
CA SER A 33 21.80 -1.42 -10.01
C SER A 33 21.89 -0.71 -8.64
N MET A 34 21.87 0.63 -8.62
CA MET A 34 21.85 1.42 -7.38
C MET A 34 20.60 1.15 -6.54
N ILE A 35 19.42 1.06 -7.16
CA ILE A 35 18.16 0.71 -6.47
C ILE A 35 18.26 -0.69 -5.85
N ARG A 36 18.71 -1.68 -6.63
CA ARG A 36 18.84 -3.06 -6.13
C ARG A 36 19.83 -3.18 -4.98
N CYS A 37 20.94 -2.45 -5.04
CA CYS A 37 21.98 -2.45 -4.00
C CYS A 37 21.70 -1.46 -2.87
N ASN A 38 20.59 -0.71 -2.92
CA ASN A 38 20.28 0.40 -2.02
C ASN A 38 21.49 1.35 -1.83
N SER A 39 22.16 1.70 -2.92
CA SER A 39 23.38 2.52 -2.92
C SER A 39 23.11 3.92 -2.36
N ARG A 40 24.12 4.53 -1.74
CA ARG A 40 23.99 5.87 -1.15
C ARG A 40 23.45 6.89 -2.17
N ILE A 41 22.56 7.76 -1.71
CA ILE A 41 21.88 8.72 -2.57
C ILE A 41 22.83 9.73 -3.25
N ASP A 42 23.96 10.04 -2.62
CA ASP A 42 24.99 10.92 -3.17
C ASP A 42 25.66 10.34 -4.42
N VAL A 43 25.81 9.02 -4.51
CA VAL A 43 26.29 8.32 -5.72
C VAL A 43 25.30 8.53 -6.86
N ALA A 44 24.01 8.30 -6.62
CA ALA A 44 22.96 8.51 -7.61
C ALA A 44 22.88 9.98 -8.05
N LYS A 45 22.98 10.93 -7.11
CA LYS A 45 23.07 12.37 -7.42
C LYS A 45 24.25 12.71 -8.30
N SER A 46 25.42 12.13 -8.06
CA SER A 46 26.61 12.39 -8.88
C SER A 46 26.39 11.94 -10.33
N LEU A 47 25.74 10.78 -10.54
CA LEU A 47 25.35 10.31 -11.87
C LEU A 47 24.35 11.25 -12.53
N LEU A 48 23.30 11.66 -11.82
CA LEU A 48 22.31 12.61 -12.34
C LEU A 48 22.93 13.97 -12.70
N THR A 49 23.85 14.46 -11.89
CA THR A 49 24.58 15.70 -12.14
C THR A 49 25.45 15.59 -13.39
N HIS A 50 26.15 14.47 -13.54
CA HIS A 50 26.94 14.17 -14.74
C HIS A 50 26.05 14.19 -15.99
N VAL A 51 24.90 13.53 -15.94
CA VAL A 51 23.94 13.45 -17.06
C VAL A 51 23.34 14.80 -17.39
N ALA A 52 22.96 15.59 -16.38
CA ALA A 52 22.45 16.95 -16.56
C ALA A 52 23.49 17.86 -17.24
N LYS A 53 24.77 17.75 -16.85
CA LYS A 53 25.87 18.51 -17.48
C LYS A 53 26.09 18.11 -18.94
N ARG A 54 25.99 16.80 -19.25
CA ARG A 54 26.24 16.27 -20.59
C ARG A 54 25.10 16.55 -21.57
N ASN A 55 23.87 16.34 -21.12
CA ASN A 55 22.68 16.36 -21.98
C ASN A 55 21.88 17.68 -21.85
N GLY A 56 22.24 18.54 -20.89
CA GLY A 56 21.46 19.73 -20.52
C GLY A 56 20.20 19.42 -19.71
N ASP A 57 19.81 18.15 -19.58
CA ASP A 57 18.60 17.73 -18.89
C ASP A 57 18.65 16.26 -18.41
N ILE A 58 17.75 15.89 -17.51
CA ILE A 58 17.58 14.52 -16.98
C ILE A 58 16.26 13.93 -17.49
N ALA A 59 16.30 12.74 -18.08
CA ALA A 59 15.09 12.06 -18.58
C ALA A 59 14.12 11.69 -17.44
N TYR A 60 12.81 11.68 -17.75
CA TYR A 60 11.74 11.33 -16.81
C TYR A 60 11.99 9.99 -16.10
N SER A 61 12.33 8.95 -16.87
CA SER A 61 12.58 7.59 -16.34
C SER A 61 13.70 7.55 -15.29
N MET A 62 14.71 8.40 -15.45
CA MET A 62 15.83 8.51 -14.50
C MET A 62 15.40 9.21 -13.20
N LEU A 63 14.57 10.25 -13.30
CA LEU A 63 13.99 10.92 -12.12
C LEU A 63 13.11 9.96 -11.31
N VAL A 64 12.28 9.14 -11.97
CA VAL A 64 11.43 8.14 -11.28
C VAL A 64 12.28 7.05 -10.62
N LYS A 65 13.37 6.61 -11.26
CA LYS A 65 14.33 5.66 -10.65
C LYS A 65 15.04 6.27 -9.44
N TYR A 66 15.50 7.52 -9.56
CA TYR A 66 16.08 8.24 -8.42
C TYR A 66 15.07 8.40 -7.28
N LEU A 67 13.84 8.81 -7.59
CA LEU A 67 12.74 8.89 -6.62
C LEU A 67 12.51 7.56 -5.91
N THR A 68 12.57 6.43 -6.62
CA THR A 68 12.45 5.09 -6.03
C THR A 68 13.52 4.86 -4.96
N LEU A 69 14.77 5.22 -5.23
CA LEU A 69 15.87 5.15 -4.27
C LEU A 69 15.64 6.10 -3.08
N CYS A 70 15.19 7.34 -3.33
CA CYS A 70 14.86 8.31 -2.28
C CYS A 70 13.78 7.76 -1.32
N VAL A 71 12.74 7.14 -1.86
CA VAL A 71 11.65 6.53 -1.08
C VAL A 71 12.15 5.34 -0.26
N GLN A 72 13.01 4.48 -0.82
CA GLN A 72 13.62 3.35 -0.10
C GLN A 72 14.45 3.81 1.10
N GLN A 73 15.19 4.91 0.94
CA GLN A 73 16.06 5.48 1.98
C GLN A 73 15.38 6.53 2.85
N ARG A 74 14.08 6.80 2.64
CA ARG A 74 13.30 7.81 3.38
C ARG A 74 13.90 9.21 3.33
N GLN A 75 14.45 9.58 2.17
CA GLN A 75 15.08 10.89 1.93
C GLN A 75 14.01 11.91 1.53
N VAL A 76 13.28 12.44 2.52
CA VAL A 76 12.08 13.28 2.32
C VAL A 76 12.40 14.57 1.56
N ALA A 77 13.53 15.21 1.86
CA ALA A 77 13.97 16.41 1.14
C ALA A 77 14.13 16.13 -0.35
N GLU A 78 14.77 15.01 -0.69
CA GLU A 78 15.00 14.59 -2.09
C GLU A 78 13.70 14.23 -2.80
N ILE A 79 12.77 13.58 -2.11
CA ILE A 79 11.45 13.25 -2.66
C ILE A 79 10.71 14.53 -3.06
N ARG A 80 10.79 15.58 -2.23
CA ARG A 80 10.19 16.89 -2.53
C ARG A 80 10.89 17.57 -3.69
N ASP A 81 12.23 17.61 -3.68
CA ASP A 81 12.98 18.27 -4.76
C ASP A 81 12.70 17.60 -6.12
N VAL A 82 12.60 16.27 -6.15
CA VAL A 82 12.20 15.53 -7.37
C VAL A 82 10.75 15.80 -7.74
N TYR A 83 9.83 15.90 -6.78
CA TYR A 83 8.45 16.28 -7.04
C TYR A 83 8.35 17.65 -7.72
N ASP A 84 9.08 18.65 -7.21
CA ASP A 84 9.09 20.00 -7.77
C ASP A 84 9.65 20.00 -9.19
N ILE A 85 10.75 19.28 -9.45
CA ILE A 85 11.30 19.08 -10.80
C ILE A 85 10.26 18.44 -11.72
N LEU A 86 9.60 17.37 -11.25
CA LEU A 86 8.61 16.63 -12.03
C LEU A 86 7.41 17.52 -12.39
N LYS A 87 6.91 18.31 -11.44
CA LYS A 87 5.76 19.20 -11.63
C LYS A 87 6.06 20.36 -12.59
N VAL A 88 7.26 20.92 -12.53
CA VAL A 88 7.68 22.02 -13.42
C VAL A 88 7.90 21.52 -14.85
N ARG A 89 8.49 20.33 -15.01
CA ARG A 89 8.92 19.83 -16.32
C ARG A 89 7.87 18.99 -17.04
N PHE A 90 6.97 18.33 -16.31
CA PHE A 90 6.00 17.40 -16.88
C PHE A 90 4.58 17.77 -16.44
N LYS A 91 3.68 17.96 -17.40
CA LYS A 91 2.29 18.37 -17.14
C LYS A 91 1.46 17.28 -16.46
N ILE A 92 1.76 16.02 -16.74
CA ILE A 92 1.03 14.85 -16.23
C ILE A 92 2.09 13.82 -15.82
N LEU A 93 1.97 13.30 -14.61
CA LEU A 93 2.79 12.18 -14.13
C LEU A 93 2.00 10.88 -14.28
N GLU A 94 2.72 9.79 -14.55
CA GLU A 94 2.10 8.46 -14.54
C GLU A 94 1.71 8.03 -13.11
N SER A 95 0.79 7.07 -12.99
CA SER A 95 0.34 6.54 -11.71
C SER A 95 1.49 6.03 -10.84
N GLY A 96 2.51 5.43 -11.44
CA GLY A 96 3.70 4.93 -10.75
C GLY A 96 4.46 6.02 -9.99
N ALA A 97 4.63 7.19 -10.59
CA ALA A 97 5.31 8.32 -9.95
C ALA A 97 4.49 8.87 -8.76
N TYR A 98 3.18 9.06 -8.92
CA TYR A 98 2.31 9.47 -7.81
C TYR A 98 2.30 8.46 -6.67
N ASN A 99 2.23 7.16 -6.98
CA ASN A 99 2.31 6.10 -5.97
C ASN A 99 3.60 6.22 -5.14
N LEU A 100 4.75 6.46 -5.79
CA LEU A 100 6.04 6.63 -5.11
C LEU A 100 6.06 7.89 -4.24
N LEU A 101 5.59 9.02 -4.77
CA LEU A 101 5.53 10.29 -4.04
C LEU A 101 4.65 10.18 -2.78
N ILE A 102 3.42 9.68 -2.95
CA ILE A 102 2.46 9.50 -1.84
C ILE A 102 3.03 8.53 -0.81
N LYS A 103 3.59 7.39 -1.24
CA LYS A 103 4.22 6.41 -0.33
C LYS A 103 5.41 6.99 0.42
N GLY A 104 6.23 7.80 -0.25
CA GLY A 104 7.38 8.45 0.35
C GLY A 104 6.99 9.46 1.43
N LEU A 105 6.08 10.37 1.07
CA LEU A 105 5.66 11.49 1.92
C LEU A 105 4.77 11.04 3.09
N SER A 106 3.88 10.06 2.89
CA SER A 106 3.04 9.48 3.96
C SER A 106 3.84 8.82 5.10
N ASN A 107 5.08 8.42 4.82
CA ASN A 107 6.00 7.85 5.82
C ASN A 107 6.91 8.89 6.48
N SER A 108 6.59 10.18 6.33
CA SER A 108 7.32 11.31 6.87
C SER A 108 6.43 12.29 7.62
N ASP A 109 7.02 13.35 8.15
CA ASP A 109 6.32 14.53 8.69
C ASP A 109 5.52 15.30 7.61
N GLN A 110 5.86 15.14 6.33
CA GLN A 110 5.17 15.73 5.18
C GLN A 110 3.91 14.95 4.75
N TRP A 111 3.34 14.09 5.60
CA TRP A 111 2.19 13.25 5.24
C TRP A 111 0.95 14.04 4.78
N ARG A 112 0.78 15.27 5.24
CA ARG A 112 -0.27 16.18 4.73
C ARG A 112 -0.13 16.48 3.24
N MET A 113 1.11 16.62 2.76
CA MET A 113 1.36 16.77 1.33
C MET A 113 0.99 15.49 0.56
N ALA A 114 1.16 14.30 1.16
CA ALA A 114 0.69 13.05 0.57
C ALA A 114 -0.84 13.03 0.39
N LEU A 115 -1.60 13.58 1.35
CA LEU A 115 -3.05 13.75 1.21
C LEU A 115 -3.39 14.72 0.07
N THR A 116 -2.69 15.86 -0.02
CA THR A 116 -2.90 16.81 -1.12
C THR A 116 -2.63 16.15 -2.47
N LEU A 117 -1.57 15.36 -2.59
CA LEU A 117 -1.27 14.60 -3.80
C LEU A 117 -2.36 13.56 -4.11
N LEU A 118 -2.89 12.88 -3.09
CA LEU A 118 -4.00 11.95 -3.28
C LEU A 118 -5.23 12.67 -3.88
N GLU A 119 -5.56 13.87 -3.39
CA GLU A 119 -6.64 14.70 -3.94
C GLU A 119 -6.35 15.21 -5.36
N GLU A 120 -5.11 15.55 -5.68
CA GLU A 120 -4.71 15.88 -7.05
C GLU A 120 -4.89 14.69 -7.99
N VAL A 121 -4.47 13.49 -7.57
CA VAL A 121 -4.62 12.25 -8.33
C VAL A 121 -6.09 11.95 -8.58
N LYS A 122 -6.97 12.07 -7.57
CA LYS A 122 -8.42 11.85 -7.71
C LYS A 122 -9.07 12.69 -8.81
N LYS A 123 -8.53 13.88 -9.10
CA LYS A 123 -9.05 14.78 -10.14
C LYS A 123 -8.66 14.36 -11.56
N ILE A 124 -7.59 13.58 -11.71
CA ILE A 124 -7.02 13.22 -13.02
C ILE A 124 -7.14 11.73 -13.32
N MET A 125 -7.22 10.87 -12.30
CA MET A 125 -7.31 9.41 -12.44
C MET A 125 -7.82 8.72 -11.18
N ILE A 126 -8.07 7.41 -11.26
CA ILE A 126 -8.40 6.59 -10.09
C ILE A 126 -7.10 6.31 -9.31
N PRO A 127 -6.96 6.74 -8.04
CA PRO A 127 -5.78 6.44 -7.26
C PRO A 127 -5.64 4.93 -7.03
N SER A 128 -4.40 4.44 -6.97
CA SER A 128 -4.15 3.03 -6.66
C SER A 128 -4.50 2.70 -5.21
N ARG A 129 -4.76 1.42 -4.92
CA ARG A 129 -4.86 0.90 -3.54
C ARG A 129 -3.70 1.38 -2.67
N THR A 130 -2.47 1.33 -3.18
CA THR A 130 -1.27 1.73 -2.44
C THR A 130 -1.29 3.21 -2.04
N CYS A 131 -1.89 4.10 -2.86
CA CYS A 131 -2.05 5.51 -2.49
C CYS A 131 -2.99 5.68 -1.29
N TYR A 132 -4.18 5.07 -1.34
CA TYR A 132 -5.13 5.11 -0.23
C TYR A 132 -4.51 4.53 1.04
N GLU A 133 -3.95 3.32 0.97
CA GLU A 133 -3.35 2.65 2.13
C GLU A 133 -2.20 3.45 2.76
N SER A 134 -1.40 4.13 1.94
CA SER A 134 -0.33 5.00 2.42
C SER A 134 -0.88 6.18 3.22
N CYS A 135 -1.91 6.85 2.70
CA CYS A 135 -2.57 7.96 3.36
C CYS A 135 -3.36 7.53 4.62
N ILE A 136 -4.06 6.40 4.57
CA ILE A 136 -4.78 5.82 5.72
C ILE A 136 -3.78 5.54 6.87
N LYS A 137 -2.69 4.82 6.58
CA LYS A 137 -1.65 4.51 7.58
C LYS A 137 -1.03 5.77 8.18
N ALA A 138 -0.84 6.81 7.38
CA ALA A 138 -0.34 8.09 7.86
C ALA A 138 -1.35 8.78 8.79
N ALA A 139 -2.60 8.92 8.35
CA ALA A 139 -3.67 9.50 9.17
C ALA A 139 -3.82 8.76 10.52
N SER A 140 -3.83 7.42 10.51
CA SER A 140 -3.88 6.62 11.73
C SER A 140 -2.66 6.87 12.64
N ARG A 141 -1.44 6.89 12.09
CA ARG A 141 -0.21 7.17 12.86
C ARG A 141 -0.26 8.54 13.53
N HIS A 142 -0.87 9.52 12.87
CA HIS A 142 -1.05 10.89 13.37
C HIS A 142 -2.35 11.08 14.17
N GLN A 143 -3.03 9.99 14.56
CA GLN A 143 -4.24 10.00 15.40
C GLN A 143 -5.46 10.69 14.77
N GLU A 144 -5.47 10.86 13.44
CA GLU A 144 -6.60 11.38 12.68
C GLU A 144 -7.49 10.24 12.19
N MET A 145 -8.05 9.50 13.16
CA MET A 145 -8.81 8.27 12.89
C MET A 145 -10.04 8.51 12.02
N LYS A 146 -10.74 9.64 12.22
CA LYS A 146 -11.89 10.01 11.38
C LYS A 146 -11.52 10.09 9.90
N LEU A 147 -10.44 10.81 9.58
CA LEU A 147 -9.92 10.91 8.21
C LEU A 147 -9.44 9.55 7.69
N ALA A 148 -8.83 8.72 8.54
CA ALA A 148 -8.41 7.39 8.15
C ALA A 148 -9.59 6.51 7.72
N PHE A 149 -10.72 6.58 8.44
CA PHE A 149 -11.96 5.87 8.07
C PHE A 149 -12.63 6.46 6.82
N GLU A 150 -12.70 7.79 6.70
CA GLU A 150 -13.22 8.44 5.47
C GLU A 150 -12.47 7.97 4.22
N LEU A 151 -11.14 7.88 4.29
CA LEU A 151 -10.31 7.37 3.20
C LEU A 151 -10.47 5.86 2.97
N TYR A 152 -10.74 5.09 4.02
CA TYR A 152 -11.00 3.67 3.94
C TYR A 152 -12.34 3.39 3.26
N ASP A 153 -13.41 4.08 3.65
CA ASP A 153 -14.72 3.96 3.04
C ASP A 153 -14.70 4.38 1.57
N GLU A 154 -13.99 5.46 1.25
CA GLU A 154 -13.80 5.89 -0.14
C GLU A 154 -13.03 4.83 -0.96
N MET A 155 -12.04 4.17 -0.36
CA MET A 155 -11.31 3.08 -1.01
C MET A 155 -12.24 1.89 -1.27
N LEU A 156 -13.07 1.50 -0.31
CA LEU A 156 -14.07 0.43 -0.48
C LEU A 156 -15.11 0.77 -1.54
N ALA A 157 -15.59 2.02 -1.58
CA ALA A 157 -16.55 2.50 -2.59
C ALA A 157 -15.98 2.50 -4.03
N LYS A 158 -14.67 2.31 -4.18
CA LYS A 158 -13.98 2.14 -5.47
C LYS A 158 -13.60 0.69 -5.76
N ASP A 159 -14.19 -0.26 -5.03
CA ASP A 159 -13.92 -1.70 -5.12
C ASP A 159 -12.44 -2.08 -4.88
N LEU A 160 -11.70 -1.23 -4.13
CA LEU A 160 -10.31 -1.48 -3.78
C LEU A 160 -10.24 -2.28 -2.48
N VAL A 161 -9.79 -3.52 -2.57
CA VAL A 161 -9.70 -4.45 -1.43
C VAL A 161 -8.54 -4.06 -0.49
N PRO A 162 -8.81 -3.73 0.79
CA PRO A 162 -7.77 -3.40 1.77
C PRO A 162 -6.81 -4.56 2.03
N THR A 163 -5.53 -4.26 2.19
CA THR A 163 -4.56 -5.23 2.73
C THR A 163 -4.73 -5.43 4.23
N LEU A 164 -4.33 -6.62 4.72
CA LEU A 164 -4.26 -6.89 6.16
C LEU A 164 -3.40 -5.87 6.92
N ASP A 165 -2.36 -5.33 6.28
CA ASP A 165 -1.49 -4.32 6.89
C ASP A 165 -2.22 -2.99 7.14
N VAL A 166 -3.11 -2.55 6.24
CA VAL A 166 -3.89 -1.32 6.49
C VAL A 166 -4.95 -1.55 7.55
N LEU A 167 -5.63 -2.70 7.52
CA LEU A 167 -6.60 -3.08 8.55
C LEU A 167 -5.95 -3.20 9.94
N GLN A 168 -4.77 -3.84 10.01
CA GLN A 168 -3.99 -3.92 11.25
C GLN A 168 -3.66 -2.53 11.80
N SER A 169 -3.33 -1.56 10.94
CA SER A 169 -2.93 -0.22 11.38
C SER A 169 -4.02 0.50 12.17
N PHE A 170 -5.30 0.28 11.84
CA PHE A 170 -6.42 0.83 12.61
C PHE A 170 -6.39 0.37 14.08
N PHE A 171 -6.10 -0.91 14.34
CA PHE A 171 -5.99 -1.45 15.71
C PHE A 171 -4.69 -1.05 16.41
N ASP A 172 -3.60 -0.91 15.67
CA ASP A 172 -2.33 -0.48 16.24
C ASP A 172 -2.38 0.96 16.76
N PHE A 173 -3.11 1.85 16.07
CA PHE A 173 -3.15 3.28 16.39
C PHE A 173 -4.40 3.74 17.14
N SER A 174 -5.38 2.87 17.39
CA SER A 174 -6.59 3.21 18.17
C SER A 174 -6.49 2.90 19.67
N ARG A 175 -5.32 2.48 20.15
CA ARG A 175 -5.12 2.08 21.55
C ARG A 175 -5.37 3.26 22.49
N GLY A 176 -6.28 3.08 23.44
CA GLY A 176 -6.63 4.11 24.42
C GLY A 176 -7.38 5.32 23.85
N VAL A 177 -7.73 5.31 22.56
CA VAL A 177 -8.57 6.35 21.95
C VAL A 177 -10.02 6.11 22.38
N LYS A 178 -10.68 7.17 22.84
CA LYS A 178 -12.06 7.12 23.34
C LYS A 178 -13.02 7.56 22.23
N GLY A 179 -14.10 6.81 22.06
CA GLY A 179 -15.20 7.19 21.17
C GLY A 179 -16.01 5.97 20.76
N ALA A 180 -17.33 6.01 21.02
CA ALA A 180 -18.24 4.94 20.62
C ALA A 180 -18.24 4.73 19.10
N GLU A 181 -18.09 5.82 18.34
CA GLU A 181 -17.98 5.79 16.88
C GLU A 181 -16.73 5.02 16.42
N LEU A 182 -15.54 5.38 16.92
CA LEU A 182 -14.31 4.64 16.59
C LEU A 182 -14.39 3.16 16.96
N GLN A 183 -14.99 2.85 18.11
CA GLN A 183 -15.17 1.46 18.53
C GLN A 183 -16.07 0.70 17.54
N LYS A 184 -17.17 1.31 17.09
CA LYS A 184 -18.07 0.75 16.09
C LYS A 184 -17.34 0.47 14.78
N GLU A 185 -16.60 1.46 14.26
CA GLU A 185 -15.82 1.31 13.01
C GLU A 185 -14.80 0.15 13.09
N LEU A 186 -14.14 -0.02 14.23
CA LEU A 186 -13.22 -1.15 14.45
C LEU A 186 -13.94 -2.51 14.51
N PHE A 187 -15.16 -2.55 15.06
CA PHE A 187 -16.00 -3.74 14.98
C PHE A 187 -16.44 -4.03 13.55
N ASP A 188 -16.77 -3.01 12.76
CA ASP A 188 -17.15 -3.16 11.37
C ASP A 188 -15.99 -3.76 10.54
N ILE A 189 -14.73 -3.44 10.84
CA ILE A 189 -13.56 -4.14 10.28
C ILE A 189 -13.55 -5.63 10.67
N LEU A 190 -13.86 -5.99 11.92
CA LEU A 190 -13.91 -7.39 12.34
C LEU A 190 -15.04 -8.17 11.64
N LEU A 191 -16.18 -7.52 11.41
CA LEU A 191 -17.29 -8.07 10.63
C LEU A 191 -16.86 -8.27 9.17
N TYR A 192 -16.22 -7.28 8.56
CA TYR A 192 -15.64 -7.40 7.22
C TYR A 192 -14.70 -8.61 7.10
N LEU A 193 -13.81 -8.83 8.08
CA LEU A 193 -12.95 -10.01 8.11
C LEU A 193 -13.74 -11.32 8.19
N ARG A 194 -14.79 -11.39 9.02
CA ARG A 194 -15.66 -12.56 9.17
C ARG A 194 -16.41 -12.86 7.86
N GLU A 195 -17.11 -11.86 7.32
CA GLU A 195 -17.97 -11.99 6.14
C GLU A 195 -17.19 -12.38 4.89
N ASN A 196 -15.95 -11.95 4.78
CA ASN A 196 -15.07 -12.27 3.66
C ASN A 196 -14.13 -13.46 3.94
N GLN A 197 -14.28 -14.15 5.07
CA GLN A 197 -13.44 -15.28 5.51
C GLN A 197 -11.93 -14.95 5.48
N ILE A 198 -11.57 -13.73 5.87
CA ILE A 198 -10.19 -13.23 5.86
C ILE A 198 -9.59 -13.49 7.23
N TYR A 199 -8.58 -14.36 7.28
CA TYR A 199 -7.90 -14.73 8.53
C TYR A 199 -6.66 -13.85 8.78
N PRO A 200 -6.64 -13.05 9.87
CA PRO A 200 -5.51 -12.19 10.18
C PRO A 200 -4.27 -13.00 10.57
N HIS A 201 -3.09 -12.53 10.16
CA HIS A 201 -1.83 -13.10 10.61
C HIS A 201 -1.56 -12.80 12.10
N LYS A 202 -0.57 -13.50 12.67
CA LYS A 202 -0.27 -13.48 14.10
C LYS A 202 -0.05 -12.08 14.68
N THR A 203 0.59 -11.17 13.95
CA THR A 203 0.79 -9.79 14.43
C THR A 203 -0.52 -9.02 14.47
N PHE A 204 -1.37 -9.15 13.46
CA PHE A 204 -2.67 -8.50 13.44
C PHE A 204 -3.59 -9.04 14.55
N MET A 205 -3.62 -10.36 14.79
CA MET A 205 -4.33 -10.92 15.94
C MET A 205 -3.84 -10.35 17.28
N ARG A 206 -2.55 -10.04 17.43
CA ARG A 206 -2.02 -9.37 18.63
C ARG A 206 -2.51 -7.93 18.74
N SER A 207 -2.55 -7.18 17.63
CA SER A 207 -3.08 -5.82 17.60
C SER A 207 -4.54 -5.77 18.03
N ILE A 208 -5.38 -6.66 17.49
CA ILE A 208 -6.79 -6.81 17.88
C ILE A 208 -6.90 -7.12 19.38
N LYS A 209 -6.13 -8.11 19.86
CA LYS A 209 -6.10 -8.46 21.29
C LYS A 209 -5.76 -7.25 22.18
N ILE A 210 -4.68 -6.54 21.87
CA ILE A 210 -4.21 -5.40 22.67
C ILE A 210 -5.25 -4.28 22.66
N TRP A 211 -5.90 -4.05 21.52
CA TRP A 211 -6.98 -3.08 21.41
C TRP A 211 -8.15 -3.42 22.35
N PHE A 212 -8.67 -4.66 22.30
CA PHE A 212 -9.75 -5.10 23.19
C PHE A 212 -9.40 -4.94 24.68
N GLU A 213 -8.18 -5.30 25.06
CA GLU A 213 -7.68 -5.16 26.44
C GLU A 213 -7.47 -3.69 26.85
N SER A 214 -7.41 -2.75 25.90
CA SER A 214 -7.27 -1.33 26.17
C SER A 214 -8.60 -0.58 26.34
N ILE A 215 -9.74 -1.24 26.07
CA ILE A 215 -11.08 -0.62 26.16
C ILE A 215 -11.40 -0.25 27.62
N PRO A 216 -11.59 1.05 27.95
CA PRO A 216 -11.89 1.46 29.32
C PRO A 216 -13.20 0.85 29.83
N GLY A 217 -13.17 0.30 31.05
CA GLY A 217 -14.33 -0.37 31.65
C GLY A 217 -14.60 -1.78 31.12
N GLY A 218 -13.85 -2.24 30.11
CA GLY A 218 -13.90 -3.61 29.63
C GLY A 218 -13.07 -4.55 30.52
N ASN A 219 -13.60 -5.72 30.84
CA ASN A 219 -12.87 -6.81 31.51
C ASN A 219 -12.27 -7.81 30.50
N TRP A 220 -11.91 -7.35 29.30
CA TRP A 220 -11.42 -8.18 28.22
C TRP A 220 -10.03 -8.75 28.56
N LYS A 221 -9.84 -10.05 28.32
CA LYS A 221 -8.55 -10.75 28.43
C LYS A 221 -8.40 -11.64 27.21
N GLY A 222 -7.49 -11.29 26.31
CA GLY A 222 -7.23 -12.12 25.13
C GLY A 222 -6.16 -13.16 25.40
N ARG A 223 -6.25 -14.32 24.74
CA ARG A 223 -5.14 -15.28 24.62
C ARG A 223 -5.10 -15.85 23.22
N LEU A 224 -3.91 -15.90 22.63
CA LEU A 224 -3.69 -16.61 21.38
C LEU A 224 -3.56 -18.10 21.71
N THR A 225 -4.36 -18.92 21.05
CA THR A 225 -4.35 -20.37 21.21
C THR A 225 -4.53 -21.06 19.86
N LYS A 226 -4.29 -22.37 19.82
CA LYS A 226 -4.62 -23.23 18.70
C LYS A 226 -5.87 -24.03 19.06
N ILE A 227 -6.83 -24.07 18.15
CA ILE A 227 -8.04 -24.89 18.30
C ILE A 227 -7.68 -26.34 17.99
N LYS A 228 -8.20 -27.26 18.82
CA LYS A 228 -8.07 -28.71 18.60
C LYS A 228 -9.13 -29.16 17.59
N ASP A 229 -8.98 -30.36 17.05
CA ASP A 229 -9.90 -30.91 16.03
C ASP A 229 -11.37 -30.99 16.51
N SER A 230 -11.62 -30.89 17.82
CA SER A 230 -12.97 -30.80 18.40
C SER A 230 -13.70 -29.48 18.15
N GLY A 231 -13.03 -28.44 17.63
CA GLY A 231 -13.60 -27.10 17.47
C GLY A 231 -13.78 -26.33 18.80
N GLN A 232 -13.40 -26.93 19.93
CA GLN A 232 -13.50 -26.30 21.25
C GLN A 232 -12.26 -25.46 21.57
N CYS A 233 -12.45 -24.23 22.02
CA CYS A 233 -11.37 -23.36 22.46
C CYS A 233 -10.80 -23.85 23.81
N PRO A 234 -9.49 -24.16 23.91
CA PRO A 234 -8.91 -24.68 25.16
C PRO A 234 -8.71 -23.62 26.25
N VAL A 235 -9.00 -22.35 25.98
CA VAL A 235 -8.83 -21.25 26.95
C VAL A 235 -10.15 -20.87 27.60
N CYS A 236 -11.21 -20.70 26.81
CA CYS A 236 -12.53 -20.30 27.32
C CYS A 236 -13.57 -21.43 27.27
N ASN A 237 -13.21 -22.61 26.76
CA ASN A 237 -14.08 -23.78 26.57
C ASN A 237 -15.29 -23.54 25.65
N HIS A 238 -15.33 -22.41 24.94
CA HIS A 238 -16.38 -22.10 23.97
C HIS A 238 -16.24 -22.99 22.73
N GLN A 239 -17.36 -23.49 22.24
CA GLN A 239 -17.45 -24.27 21.00
C GLN A 239 -17.54 -23.29 19.82
N LEU A 240 -16.65 -23.42 18.84
CA LEU A 240 -16.75 -22.62 17.61
C LEU A 240 -17.95 -23.04 16.78
N GLU A 241 -18.55 -22.08 16.08
CA GLU A 241 -19.59 -22.31 15.09
C GLU A 241 -19.09 -23.31 14.03
N ASP A 242 -19.91 -24.31 13.72
CA ASP A 242 -19.64 -25.26 12.67
C ASP A 242 -19.77 -24.55 11.30
N SER A 243 -18.86 -24.83 10.38
CA SER A 243 -18.88 -24.29 9.01
C SER A 243 -19.92 -24.99 8.11
N ASN A 244 -20.62 -26.00 8.62
CA ASN A 244 -21.66 -26.70 7.88
C ASN A 244 -22.81 -25.75 7.54
N LEU A 245 -23.04 -25.55 6.24
CA LEU A 245 -24.25 -24.90 5.74
C LEU A 245 -25.46 -25.72 6.17
N THR A 246 -26.49 -25.04 6.67
CA THR A 246 -27.80 -25.66 6.82
C THR A 246 -28.34 -26.09 5.44
N GLU A 247 -29.25 -27.05 5.39
CA GLU A 247 -29.87 -27.47 4.11
C GLU A 247 -30.54 -26.28 3.38
N GLU A 248 -31.08 -25.32 4.14
CA GLU A 248 -31.69 -24.10 3.59
C GLU A 248 -30.63 -23.18 2.97
N GLU A 249 -29.51 -22.93 3.67
CA GLU A 249 -28.40 -22.12 3.13
C GLU A 249 -27.77 -22.78 1.91
N TYR A 250 -27.60 -24.11 1.92
CA TYR A 250 -27.11 -24.86 0.77
C TYR A 250 -28.06 -24.77 -0.42
N SER A 251 -29.38 -24.92 -0.17
CA SER A 251 -30.40 -24.83 -1.22
C SER A 251 -30.43 -23.42 -1.83
N ASN A 252 -30.41 -22.38 -1.00
CA ASN A 252 -30.36 -20.98 -1.45
C ASN A 252 -29.09 -20.67 -2.25
N LEU A 253 -27.93 -21.17 -1.82
CA LEU A 253 -26.66 -21.02 -2.53
C LEU A 253 -26.69 -21.76 -3.88
N SER A 254 -27.18 -23.00 -3.89
CA SER A 254 -27.33 -23.82 -5.09
C SER A 254 -28.25 -23.16 -6.11
N GLU A 255 -29.42 -22.68 -5.69
CA GLU A 255 -30.36 -21.98 -6.58
C GLU A 255 -29.77 -20.70 -7.16
N ARG A 256 -29.06 -19.90 -6.36
CA ARG A 256 -28.36 -18.70 -6.85
C ARG A 256 -27.29 -19.04 -7.88
N ILE A 257 -26.47 -20.05 -7.64
CA ILE A 257 -25.43 -20.47 -8.60
C ILE A 257 -26.07 -20.99 -9.89
N ILE A 258 -27.11 -21.83 -9.80
CA ILE A 258 -27.81 -22.35 -10.97
C ILE A 258 -28.38 -21.21 -11.80
N ARG A 259 -29.09 -20.27 -11.17
CA ARG A 259 -29.70 -19.13 -11.86
C ARG A 259 -28.66 -18.18 -12.47
N ASP A 260 -27.67 -17.77 -11.68
CA ASP A 260 -26.79 -16.65 -12.06
C ASP A 260 -25.58 -17.12 -12.89
N VAL A 261 -25.15 -18.38 -12.75
CA VAL A 261 -23.95 -18.91 -13.42
C VAL A 261 -24.29 -19.94 -14.51
N ILE A 262 -25.19 -20.89 -14.21
CA ILE A 262 -25.49 -22.00 -15.14
C ILE A 262 -26.51 -21.57 -16.19
N HIS A 263 -27.63 -20.99 -15.77
CA HIS A 263 -28.60 -20.42 -16.70
C HIS A 263 -28.06 -19.13 -17.31
N GLY A 264 -27.35 -18.33 -16.50
CA GLY A 264 -26.78 -17.05 -16.90
C GLY A 264 -27.85 -16.01 -17.24
N THR A 265 -27.48 -14.73 -17.24
CA THR A 265 -28.37 -13.65 -17.71
C THR A 265 -28.39 -13.50 -19.23
N ASP A 266 -27.55 -14.26 -19.94
CA ASP A 266 -27.40 -14.22 -21.40
C ASP A 266 -27.09 -15.62 -21.93
N THR A 267 -28.12 -16.32 -22.41
CA THR A 267 -28.03 -17.63 -23.07
C THR A 267 -27.26 -17.58 -24.39
N PHE A 268 -27.02 -16.38 -24.94
CA PHE A 268 -26.32 -16.17 -26.20
C PHE A 268 -24.98 -15.48 -25.95
N ARG A 269 -24.01 -16.19 -25.36
CA ARG A 269 -22.63 -15.71 -25.20
C ARG A 269 -22.03 -15.23 -26.54
N LYS A 270 -22.27 -13.98 -26.92
CA LYS A 270 -21.73 -13.31 -28.12
C LYS A 270 -21.95 -14.04 -29.45
N THR A 271 -23.01 -14.83 -29.59
CA THR A 271 -23.36 -15.44 -30.88
C THR A 271 -24.80 -15.09 -31.24
N SER A 272 -24.97 -14.33 -32.31
CA SER A 272 -26.26 -14.14 -32.95
C SER A 272 -26.57 -15.40 -33.78
N PRO A 273 -27.62 -16.18 -33.49
CA PRO A 273 -28.05 -17.25 -34.37
C PRO A 273 -28.59 -16.62 -35.67
N GLN A 274 -28.14 -17.12 -36.83
CA GLN A 274 -28.72 -16.82 -38.15
C GLN A 274 -29.95 -17.69 -38.40
#